data_AF-A0A183ITD3-F1
#
_entry.id   AF-A0A183ITD3-F1
#
_cell.length_a   1.000
_cell.length_b   1.000
_cell.length_c   1.000
_cell.angle_alpha   90.00
_cell.angle_beta   90.00
_cell.angle_gamma   90.00
#
_symmetry.space_group_name_H-M   'P 1'
#
loop_
_entity.id
_entity.type
_entity.pdbx_description
1 polymer ?
#
loop_
_entity_poly.entity_id
_entity_poly.type
_entity_poly.pdbx_seq_one_letter_code
_entity_poly.pdbx_strand_id
1 'polypeptide(L)' 'MRTFPSGLESTSLLFVAGLDLFFNRVSPSGTFDILKEDFDHWFISFVLLSLLLASLLSKRLAKQKDLKQSWR' A
#
# COMPACT_ATOMS: atom_id res chain seq x y z
N MET A 1 18.17 19.65 23.72
CA MET A 1 17.42 18.91 22.69
C MET A 1 18.21 17.67 22.32
N ARG A 2 17.58 16.49 22.36
CA ARG A 2 18.19 15.20 22.03
C ARG A 2 17.30 14.47 21.04
N THR A 3 17.92 13.79 20.08
CA THR A 3 17.24 12.94 19.11
C THR A 3 17.67 11.50 19.31
N PHE A 4 16.72 10.57 19.28
CA PHE A 4 16.96 9.14 19.37
C PHE A 4 16.41 8.46 18.11
N PRO A 5 17.05 7.37 17.64
CA PRO A 5 16.50 6.58 16.56
C PRO A 5 15.14 6.04 16.98
N SER A 6 14.18 6.09 16.05
CA SER A 6 12.97 5.28 16.19
C SER A 6 13.20 3.95 15.47
N GLY A 7 12.43 2.91 15.81
CA GLY A 7 12.50 1.64 15.08
C GLY A 7 12.10 1.72 13.59
N LEU A 8 11.63 2.88 13.12
CA LEU A 8 11.35 3.19 11.73
C LEU A 8 12.40 4.19 11.20
N GLU A 9 12.82 4.00 9.96
CA GLU A 9 13.86 4.80 9.31
C GLU A 9 13.41 6.23 9.08
N SER A 10 12.14 6.42 8.71
CA SER A 10 11.59 7.75 8.38
C SER A 10 11.28 8.61 9.60
N THR A 11 11.40 8.06 10.82
CA THR A 11 11.03 8.77 12.04
C THR A 11 12.14 8.81 13.09
N SER A 12 12.16 9.88 13.88
CA SER A 12 13.08 10.07 15.00
C SER A 12 12.31 10.55 16.22
N LEU A 13 12.76 10.11 17.41
CA LEU A 13 12.19 10.54 18.68
C LEU A 13 12.93 11.78 19.15
N LEU A 14 12.20 12.86 19.42
CA LEU A 14 12.73 14.15 19.78
C LEU A 14 12.36 14.46 21.23
N PHE A 15 13.37 14.61 22.06
CA PHE A 15 13.23 14.91 23.48
C PHE A 15 13.89 16.24 23.81
N VAL A 16 13.11 17.17 24.37
CA VAL A 16 13.58 18.49 24.80
C VAL A 16 13.34 18.60 26.29
N ALA A 17 14.42 18.84 27.04
CA ALA A 17 14.36 19.12 28.47
C ALA A 17 14.87 20.55 28.70
N GLY A 18 14.04 21.37 29.36
CA GLY A 18 14.30 22.76 29.76
C GLY A 18 13.60 23.06 31.09
N LEU A 19 12.84 24.15 31.18
CA LEU A 19 11.90 24.38 32.30
C LEU A 19 10.80 23.30 32.30
N ASP A 20 10.32 22.95 31.11
CA ASP A 20 9.35 21.89 30.85
C ASP A 20 9.96 20.76 30.02
N LEU A 21 9.33 19.58 30.07
CA LEU A 21 9.72 18.40 29.32
C LEU A 21 8.78 18.20 28.13
N PHE A 22 9.35 18.12 26.93
CA PHE A 22 8.60 17.85 25.70
C PHE A 22 9.16 16.62 24.99
N PHE A 23 8.26 15.75 24.56
CA PHE A 23 8.56 14.55 23.78
C PHE A 23 7.67 14.50 22.55
N ASN A 24 8.27 14.34 21.37
CA ASN A 24 7.53 14.21 20.13
C ASN A 24 8.23 13.25 19.15
N ARG A 25 7.48 12.64 18.23
CA ARG A 25 8.02 11.85 17.12
C ARG A 25 7.97 12.70 15.87
N VAL A 26 9.11 12.85 15.20
CA VAL A 26 9.24 13.69 14.00
C VAL A 26 9.60 12.82 12.81
N SER A 27 8.97 13.08 11.66
CA SER A 27 9.27 12.45 10.38
C SER A 27 9.74 13.51 9.38
N PRO A 28 11.05 13.80 9.31
CA PRO A 28 11.56 14.93 8.52
C PRO A 28 11.34 14.79 7.01
N SER A 29 11.30 13.55 6.49
CA SER A 29 11.06 13.23 5.09
C SER A 29 9.64 12.68 4.81
N GLY A 30 8.74 12.78 5.80
CA GLY A 30 7.46 12.08 5.77
C GLY A 30 7.61 10.58 6.02
N THR A 31 6.51 9.92 6.38
CA THR A 31 6.50 8.51 6.81
C THR A 31 6.51 7.56 5.61
N PHE A 32 7.61 7.55 4.85
CA PHE A 32 7.72 6.79 3.60
C PHE A 32 7.79 5.26 3.79
N ASP A 33 8.22 4.82 4.97
CA ASP A 33 8.28 3.42 5.39
C ASP A 33 7.02 2.95 6.12
N ILE A 34 5.97 3.80 6.16
CA ILE A 34 4.65 3.48 6.72
C ILE A 34 3.62 3.60 5.60
N LEU A 35 2.70 2.64 5.52
CA LEU A 35 1.55 2.75 4.64
C LEU A 35 0.67 3.93 5.10
N LYS A 36 0.28 4.80 4.18
CA LYS A 36 -0.57 5.96 4.49
C LYS A 36 -1.85 5.51 5.20
N GLU A 37 -2.24 6.22 6.26
CA GLU A 37 -3.48 5.91 7.00
C GLU A 37 -4.72 5.99 6.10
N ASP A 38 -4.73 6.94 5.16
CA ASP A 38 -5.81 7.13 4.18
C ASP A 38 -5.64 6.27 2.91
N PHE A 39 -4.89 5.17 2.96
CA PHE A 39 -4.70 4.33 1.79
C PHE A 39 -6.00 3.62 1.39
N ASP A 40 -6.41 3.78 0.13
CA ASP A 40 -7.66 3.23 -0.39
C ASP A 40 -7.52 1.74 -0.74
N HIS A 41 -7.62 0.91 0.30
CA HIS A 41 -7.60 -0.54 0.19
C HIS A 41 -8.77 -1.07 -0.65
N TRP A 42 -9.91 -0.38 -0.66
CA TRP A 42 -11.10 -0.80 -1.39
C TRP A 42 -10.89 -0.70 -2.89
N PHE A 43 -10.32 0.42 -3.35
CA PHE A 43 -10.01 0.63 -4.75
C PHE A 43 -9.10 -0.47 -5.31
N ILE A 44 -7.98 -0.75 -4.63
CA ILE A 44 -7.04 -1.80 -5.07
C ILE A 44 -7.70 -3.18 -5.06
N SER A 45 -8.46 -3.49 -4.02
CA SER A 45 -9.19 -4.78 -3.94
C SER A 45 -10.17 -4.94 -5.10
N PHE A 46 -10.89 -3.87 -5.46
CA PHE A 46 -11.84 -3.88 -6.57
C PHE A 46 -11.14 -4.09 -7.91
N VAL A 47 -10.04 -3.38 -8.16
CA VAL A 47 -9.25 -3.53 -9.38
C VAL A 47 -8.74 -4.97 -9.53
N LEU A 48 -8.20 -5.57 -8.46
CA LEU A 48 -7.74 -6.95 -8.46
C LEU A 48 -8.88 -7.94 -8.75
N LEU A 49 -10.03 -7.79 -8.10
CA LEU A 49 -11.21 -8.63 -8.36
C LEU A 49 -11.70 -8.51 -9.81
N SER A 50 -11.74 -7.28 -10.34
CA SER A 50 -12.11 -7.00 -11.72
C SER A 50 -11.16 -7.70 -12.71
N LEU A 51 -9.84 -7.61 -12.49
CA LEU A 51 -8.86 -8.31 -13.32
C LEU A 51 -9.03 -9.84 -13.27
N LEU A 52 -9.29 -10.41 -12.08
CA LEU A 52 -9.52 -11.84 -11.93
C LEU A 52 -10.76 -12.29 -12.72
N LEU A 53 -11.88 -11.57 -12.60
CA LEU A 53 -13.10 -11.87 -13.35
C LEU A 53 -12.89 -11.73 -14.86
N ALA A 54 -12.25 -10.64 -15.29
CA ALA A 54 -11.94 -10.39 -16.70
C ALA A 54 -11.06 -11.51 -17.28
N SER A 55 -10.05 -11.98 -16.54
CA SER A 55 -9.18 -13.09 -16.94
C SER A 55 -9.96 -14.40 -17.09
N LEU A 56 -10.84 -14.73 -16.12
CA LEU A 56 -11.68 -15.94 -16.19
C LEU A 56 -12.65 -15.90 -17.37
N LEU A 57 -13.30 -14.76 -17.61
CA LEU A 57 -14.19 -14.57 -18.75
C LEU A 57 -13.41 -14.68 -20.06
N SER A 58 -12.25 -14.03 -20.17
CA SER A 58 -11.38 -14.10 -21.34
C SER A 58 -10.96 -15.54 -21.64
N LYS A 59 -10.60 -16.32 -20.62
CA LYS A 59 -10.27 -17.75 -20.77
C LYS A 59 -11.47 -18.56 -21.26
N ARG A 60 -12.66 -18.32 -20.72
CA ARG A 60 -13.88 -19.00 -21.17
C ARG A 60 -14.22 -18.67 -22.61
N LEU A 61 -14.11 -17.40 -23.00
CA LEU A 61 -14.36 -16.94 -24.37
C LEU A 61 -13.31 -17.51 -25.33
N ALA A 62 -12.03 -17.48 -24.97
CA ALA A 62 -10.96 -18.08 -25.78
C ALA A 62 -11.22 -19.57 -26.03
N LYS A 63 -11.54 -20.35 -24.99
CA LYS A 63 -11.87 -21.77 -25.14
C LYS A 63 -13.07 -22.01 -26.06
N GLN A 64 -14.10 -21.18 -25.99
CA GLN A 64 -15.25 -21.27 -26.90
C GLN A 64 -14.89 -20.92 -28.34
N LYS A 65 -14.04 -19.91 -28.54
CA LYS A 65 -13.56 -19.53 -29.88
C LYS A 65 -12.70 -20.64 -30.50
N ASP A 66 -11.80 -21.24 -29.73
CA ASP A 66 -10.97 -22.36 -30.17
C ASP A 66 -11.82 -23.56 -30.59
N LEU A 67 -12.80 -23.94 -29.75
CA LEU A 67 -13.76 -24.99 -30.11
C LEU A 67 -14.52 -24.64 -31.39
N LYS A 68 -15.06 -23.43 -31.54
CA LYS A 68 -15.77 -23.05 -32.78
C LYS A 68 -14.86 -23.12 -34.03
N GLN A 69 -13.56 -22.85 -33.88
CA GLN A 69 -12.60 -22.91 -34.96
C GLN A 69 -12.19 -24.35 -35.30
N SER A 70 -12.05 -25.24 -34.32
CA SER A 70 -11.70 -26.65 -34.57
C SER A 70 -12.81 -27.46 -35.25
N TRP A 71 -14.06 -26.98 -35.23
CA TRP A 71 -15.21 -27.66 -35.85
C TRP A 71 -15.59 -27.07 -37.22
N ARG A 72 -14.73 -26.23 -37.79
CA ARG A 72 -14.73 -25.89 -39.22
C ARG A 72 -13.75 -26.78 -39.96
#